data_AF-A0A4R8SZT9-F1
#
_entry.id   AF-A0A4R8SZT9-F1
#
_cell.length_a   1.000
_cell.length_b   1.000
_cell.length_c   1.000
_cell.angle_alpha   90.00
_cell.angle_beta   90.00
_cell.angle_gamma   90.00
#
_symmetry.space_group_name_H-M   'P 1'
#
loop_
_entity.id
_entity.type
_entity.pdbx_description
1 polymer ?
#
loop_
_entity_poly.entity_id
_entity_poly.type
_entity_poly.pdbx_seq_one_letter_code
_entity_poly.pdbx_strand_id
1 'polypeptide(L)'
;MLITTATATAYRDAAALGPALSDGPLPADTAVVVPVARRRHILPTAQWGHLATDTLVLRWDAAYANRLAELRWLRTTGASWPQLSQETPPPTLLTNQPSAEWDRILSAWARLNRWRRIPPLWTAARVLSLP
;
A
#
# COMPACT_ATOMS: atom_id res chain seq x y z
N MET A 1 -5.52 9.16 7.75
CA MET A 1 -6.84 9.80 7.94
C MET A 1 -7.71 9.43 6.75
N LEU A 2 -8.96 9.06 7.01
CA LEU A 2 -10.00 8.80 6.00
C LEU A 2 -10.99 9.96 6.04
N ILE A 3 -11.26 10.57 4.90
CA ILE A 3 -12.16 11.71 4.76
C ILE A 3 -13.29 11.25 3.85
N THR A 4 -14.52 11.48 4.27
CA THR A 4 -15.73 11.34 3.45
C THR A 4 -16.43 12.70 3.40
N THR A 5 -17.50 12.81 2.62
CA THR A 5 -18.35 14.02 2.60
C THR A 5 -18.96 14.36 3.96
N ALA A 6 -19.15 13.37 4.83
CA ALA A 6 -19.81 13.54 6.13
C ALA A 6 -18.85 13.55 7.32
N THR A 7 -17.70 12.87 7.22
CA THR A 7 -16.81 12.65 8.37
C THR A 7 -15.33 12.70 8.00
N ALA A 8 -14.51 13.12 8.96
CA ALA A 8 -13.06 13.07 8.91
C ALA A 8 -12.56 12.19 10.05
N THR A 9 -12.11 10.97 9.74
CA THR A 9 -11.64 9.98 10.73
C THR A 9 -10.12 9.91 10.74
N ALA A 10 -9.50 10.39 11.81
CA ALA A 10 -8.06 10.23 12.04
C ALA A 10 -7.77 8.83 12.59
N TYR A 11 -6.82 8.14 11.96
CA TYR A 11 -6.31 6.86 12.44
C TYR A 11 -4.99 7.10 13.14
N ARG A 12 -4.80 6.49 14.30
CA ARG A 12 -3.53 6.55 15.04
C ARG A 12 -2.40 5.86 14.28
N ASP A 13 -2.74 4.80 13.54
CA ASP A 13 -1.83 4.04 12.69
C ASP A 13 -2.39 3.97 11.26
N ALA A 14 -1.55 4.22 10.26
CA ALA A 14 -1.96 4.07 8.87
C ALA A 14 -2.15 2.61 8.47
N ALA A 15 -1.59 1.64 9.20
CA ALA A 15 -1.84 0.21 8.99
C ALA A 15 -3.34 -0.14 9.00
N ALA A 16 -4.12 0.56 9.83
CA ALA A 16 -5.57 0.40 9.94
C ALA A 16 -6.33 0.82 8.67
N LEU A 17 -5.73 1.63 7.80
CA LEU A 17 -6.29 1.98 6.49
C LEU A 17 -5.99 0.92 5.43
N GLY A 18 -5.03 0.04 5.69
CA GLY A 18 -4.59 -0.97 4.75
C GLY A 18 -5.71 -1.89 4.24
N PRO A 19 -6.57 -2.47 5.10
CA PRO A 19 -7.72 -3.27 4.66
C PRO A 19 -8.66 -2.50 3.73
N ALA A 20 -9.06 -1.29 4.13
CA ALA A 20 -9.99 -0.45 3.35
C ALA A 20 -9.41 -0.07 1.98
N LEU A 21 -8.11 0.24 1.91
CA LEU A 21 -7.44 0.57 0.65
C LEU A 21 -7.15 -0.67 -0.21
N SER A 22 -7.10 -1.86 0.36
CA SER A 22 -6.93 -3.12 -0.41
C SER A 22 -8.24 -3.69 -0.93
N ASP A 23 -9.39 -3.28 -0.38
CA ASP A 23 -10.71 -3.81 -0.75
C ASP A 23 -11.15 -3.34 -2.16
N GLY A 24 -10.75 -2.13 -2.56
CA GLY A 24 -11.13 -1.61 -3.86
C GLY A 24 -10.66 -0.18 -4.15
N PRO A 25 -11.05 0.38 -5.32
CA PRO A 25 -10.79 1.77 -5.64
C PRO A 25 -11.44 2.70 -4.63
N LEU A 26 -10.83 3.85 -4.36
CA LEU A 26 -11.47 4.84 -3.50
C LEU A 26 -12.69 5.44 -4.21
N PRO A 27 -13.85 5.48 -3.55
CA PRO A 27 -15.03 6.16 -4.06
C PRO A 27 -14.77 7.65 -4.33
N ALA A 28 -15.56 8.23 -5.23
CA ALA A 28 -15.43 9.64 -5.65
C ALA A 28 -15.85 10.65 -4.57
N ASP A 29 -16.28 10.19 -3.39
CA ASP A 29 -16.63 10.99 -2.21
C ASP A 29 -15.70 10.72 -1.02
N THR A 30 -14.64 9.93 -1.24
CA THR A 30 -13.73 9.47 -0.19
C THR A 30 -12.30 9.85 -0.54
N ALA A 31 -11.58 10.48 0.39
CA ALA A 31 -10.17 10.85 0.25
C ALA A 31 -9.37 10.25 1.39
N VAL A 32 -8.16 9.77 1.10
CA VAL A 32 -7.28 9.20 2.12
C VAL A 32 -5.99 9.99 2.19
N VAL A 33 -5.59 10.35 3.40
CA VAL A 33 -4.32 11.02 3.67
C VAL A 33 -3.44 10.11 4.53
N VAL A 34 -2.26 9.76 4.01
CA VAL A 34 -1.26 8.94 4.71
C VAL A 34 0.02 9.76 4.86
N PRO A 35 0.31 10.30 6.05
CA PRO A 35 1.59 10.92 6.32
C PRO A 35 2.69 9.85 6.33
N VAL A 36 3.67 10.00 5.46
CA VAL A 36 4.85 9.14 5.32
C VAL A 36 6.13 9.85 5.75
N ALA A 37 6.10 11.18 5.86
CA ALA A 37 7.18 12.03 6.33
C ALA A 37 6.70 13.01 7.42
N ARG A 38 7.61 13.82 7.97
CA ARG A 38 7.31 14.80 9.03
C ARG A 38 6.66 16.09 8.51
N ARG A 39 6.02 16.14 7.32
CA ARG A 39 5.40 17.41 6.89
C ARG A 39 4.12 17.69 7.66
N ARG A 40 3.97 18.95 8.06
CA ARG A 40 2.88 19.42 8.94
C ARG A 40 1.56 19.67 8.22
N HIS A 41 1.53 19.72 6.87
CA HIS A 41 0.35 20.15 6.11
C HIS A 41 0.11 19.31 4.85
N ILE A 42 -0.56 18.17 5.00
CA ILE A 42 -0.96 17.29 3.89
C ILE A 42 -2.47 17.42 3.59
N LEU A 43 -3.28 17.84 4.57
CA LEU A 43 -4.73 17.98 4.40
C LEU A 43 -5.15 18.86 3.22
N PRO A 44 -4.48 19.99 2.90
CA PRO A 44 -4.87 20.81 1.76
C PRO A 44 -4.73 20.13 0.40
N THR A 45 -3.96 19.03 0.31
CA THR A 45 -3.74 18.28 -0.93
C THR A 45 -4.67 17.07 -1.06
N ALA A 46 -5.57 16.84 -0.10
CA ALA A 46 -6.54 15.76 -0.16
C ALA A 46 -7.52 15.98 -1.33
N GLN A 47 -7.71 14.94 -2.14
CA GLN A 47 -8.62 14.95 -3.28
C GLN A 47 -9.51 13.70 -3.22
N TRP A 48 -10.79 13.84 -3.59
CA TRP A 48 -11.72 12.73 -3.60
C TRP A 48 -11.30 11.64 -4.60
N GLY A 49 -11.45 10.38 -4.23
CA GLY A 49 -10.95 9.23 -4.98
C GLY A 49 -9.42 9.09 -5.00
N HIS A 50 -8.69 9.88 -4.21
CA HIS A 50 -7.23 9.90 -4.20
C HIS A 50 -6.63 9.50 -2.85
N LEU A 51 -5.44 8.92 -2.93
CA LEU A 51 -4.50 8.80 -1.83
C LEU A 51 -3.52 9.96 -1.89
N ALA A 52 -3.49 10.77 -0.84
CA ALA A 52 -2.51 11.84 -0.64
C ALA A 52 -1.46 11.42 0.39
N THR A 53 -0.20 11.57 0.02
CA THR A 53 0.98 11.50 0.89
C THR A 53 1.64 12.88 0.94
N ASP A 54 2.71 13.04 1.71
CA ASP A 54 3.41 14.33 1.87
C ASP A 54 3.86 14.98 0.55
N THR A 55 4.12 14.17 -0.47
CA THR A 55 4.70 14.63 -1.74
C THR A 55 4.00 14.04 -2.97
N LEU A 56 2.99 13.19 -2.80
CA LEU A 56 2.31 12.52 -3.90
C LEU A 56 0.81 12.49 -3.66
N VAL A 57 0.04 12.94 -4.64
CA VAL A 57 -1.42 12.72 -4.69
C VAL A 57 -1.69 11.88 -5.92
N LEU A 58 -2.33 10.73 -5.75
CA LEU A 58 -2.63 9.82 -6.86
C LEU A 58 -4.04 9.26 -6.73
N ARG A 59 -4.69 9.05 -7.87
CA ARG A 59 -6.00 8.41 -7.91
C ARG A 59 -5.87 6.96 -7.48
N TRP A 60 -6.64 6.56 -6.46
CA TRP A 60 -6.61 5.20 -5.96
C TRP A 60 -7.60 4.33 -6.74
N ASP A 61 -7.10 3.73 -7.81
CA ASP A 61 -7.89 2.83 -8.66
C ASP A 61 -7.80 1.37 -8.20
N ALA A 62 -8.54 0.49 -8.88
CA ALA A 62 -8.57 -0.94 -8.59
C ALA A 62 -7.20 -1.61 -8.76
N ALA A 63 -6.33 -1.10 -9.64
CA ALA A 63 -4.98 -1.64 -9.82
C ALA A 63 -4.05 -1.26 -8.66
N TYR A 64 -4.22 -0.07 -8.07
CA TYR A 64 -3.51 0.31 -6.84
C TYR A 64 -4.03 -0.49 -5.63
N ALA A 65 -5.35 -0.64 -5.50
CA ALA A 65 -5.96 -1.45 -4.46
C ALA A 65 -5.49 -2.92 -4.50
N ASN A 66 -5.54 -3.54 -5.69
CA ASN A 66 -5.08 -4.92 -5.88
C ASN A 66 -3.58 -5.07 -5.56
N ARG A 67 -2.72 -4.12 -5.96
CA ARG A 67 -1.30 -4.17 -5.60
C ARG A 67 -1.08 -4.07 -4.08
N LEU A 68 -1.88 -3.28 -3.37
CA LEU A 68 -1.82 -3.25 -1.91
C LEU A 68 -2.28 -4.58 -1.29
N ALA A 69 -3.34 -5.19 -1.84
CA ALA A 69 -3.80 -6.50 -1.42
C ALA A 69 -2.70 -7.57 -1.59
N GLU A 70 -2.04 -7.60 -2.74
CA GLU A 70 -0.91 -8.51 -3.02
C GLU A 70 0.27 -8.26 -2.08
N LEU A 71 0.61 -6.99 -1.81
CA LEU A 71 1.66 -6.64 -0.86
C LEU A 71 1.33 -7.11 0.56
N ARG A 72 0.08 -6.91 0.99
CA ARG A 72 -0.41 -7.36 2.31
C ARG A 72 -0.42 -8.90 2.38
N TRP A 73 -0.79 -9.58 1.31
CA TRP A 73 -0.69 -11.04 1.24
C TRP A 73 0.76 -11.53 1.32
N LEU A 74 1.69 -10.95 0.54
CA LEU A 74 3.12 -11.29 0.62
C LEU A 74 3.71 -11.07 2.01
N ARG A 75 3.21 -10.09 2.76
CA ARG A 75 3.59 -9.89 4.16
C ARG A 75 3.15 -11.05 5.06
N THR A 76 2.03 -11.70 4.77
CA THR A 76 1.55 -12.89 5.49
C THR A 76 2.36 -14.16 5.16
N THR A 77 3.00 -14.22 3.99
CA THR A 77 3.91 -15.32 3.62
C THR A 77 5.28 -15.24 4.30
N GLY A 78 5.49 -14.24 5.18
CA GLY A 78 6.74 -14.02 5.90
C GLY A 78 7.74 -13.11 5.18
N ALA A 79 7.35 -12.45 4.08
CA ALA A 79 8.23 -11.50 3.40
C ALA A 79 8.49 -10.26 4.28
N SER A 80 9.75 -10.06 4.65
CA SER A 80 10.17 -8.86 5.36
C SER A 80 10.25 -7.65 4.44
N TRP A 81 10.13 -6.44 4.99
CA TRP A 81 10.22 -5.22 4.19
C TRP A 81 11.55 -5.04 3.43
N PRO A 82 12.72 -5.37 4.01
CA PRO A 82 13.98 -5.35 3.28
C PRO A 82 13.97 -6.29 2.06
N GLN A 83 13.38 -7.48 2.20
CA GLN A 83 13.23 -8.42 1.08
C GLN A 83 12.27 -7.87 0.02
N LEU A 84 11.13 -7.33 0.41
CA LEU A 84 10.14 -6.74 -0.51
C LEU A 84 10.70 -5.55 -1.31
N SER A 85 11.77 -4.92 -0.82
CA SER A 85 12.47 -3.83 -1.52
C SER A 85 13.47 -4.33 -2.57
N GLN A 86 13.80 -5.63 -2.58
CA GLN A 86 14.64 -6.26 -3.61
C GLN A 86 13.82 -6.56 -4.87
N GLU A 87 14.47 -6.49 -6.02
CA GLU A 87 13.83 -6.76 -7.32
C GLU A 87 13.30 -8.19 -7.41
N THR A 88 14.05 -9.15 -6.87
CA THR A 88 13.73 -10.58 -6.86
C THR A 88 13.39 -11.06 -5.44
N PRO A 89 12.48 -12.05 -5.32
CA PRO A 89 12.24 -12.69 -4.03
C PRO A 89 13.47 -13.51 -3.62
N PRO A 90 13.80 -13.53 -2.32
CA PRO A 90 14.87 -14.38 -1.84
C PRO A 90 14.47 -15.86 -1.99
N PRO A 91 15.38 -16.75 -2.42
CA PRO A 91 15.07 -18.17 -2.61
C PRO A 91 14.49 -18.82 -1.34
N THR A 92 14.97 -18.41 -0.17
CA THR A 92 14.50 -18.92 1.13
C THR A 92 13.03 -18.65 1.38
N LEU A 93 12.48 -17.55 0.86
CA LEU A 93 11.04 -17.29 0.97
C LEU A 93 10.23 -18.27 0.13
N LEU A 94 10.69 -18.60 -1.08
CA LEU A 94 10.01 -19.56 -1.96
C LEU A 94 10.08 -20.97 -1.38
N THR A 95 11.25 -21.41 -0.93
CA THR A 95 11.43 -22.75 -0.38
C THR A 95 10.67 -22.99 0.91
N ASN A 96 10.32 -21.94 1.65
CA ASN A 96 9.49 -22.02 2.85
C ASN A 96 7.99 -22.07 2.56
N GLN A 97 7.57 -21.95 1.30
CA GLN A 97 6.18 -21.98 0.87
C GLN A 97 5.89 -23.23 0.03
N PRO A 98 4.62 -23.69 -0.01
CA PRO A 98 4.23 -24.77 -0.91
C PRO A 98 4.57 -24.43 -2.35
N SER A 99 5.06 -25.40 -3.13
CA SER A 99 5.44 -25.19 -4.54
C SER A 99 4.31 -24.66 -5.42
N ALA A 100 3.06 -24.99 -5.08
CA ALA A 100 1.86 -24.46 -5.74
C ALA A 100 1.70 -22.93 -5.61
N GLU A 101 2.33 -22.30 -4.61
CA GLU A 101 2.25 -20.85 -4.40
C GLU A 101 3.37 -20.07 -5.08
N TRP A 102 4.40 -20.73 -5.61
CA TRP A 102 5.58 -20.06 -6.14
C TRP A 102 5.25 -19.10 -7.28
N ASP A 103 4.42 -19.52 -8.23
CA ASP A 103 3.99 -18.68 -9.35
C ASP A 103 3.20 -17.46 -8.89
N ARG A 104 2.39 -17.61 -7.83
CA ARG A 104 1.63 -16.50 -7.22
C ARG A 104 2.58 -15.52 -6.55
N ILE A 105 3.56 -16.01 -5.78
CA ILE A 105 4.57 -15.18 -5.13
C ILE A 105 5.35 -14.39 -6.18
N LEU A 106 5.88 -15.06 -7.21
CA LEU A 106 6.64 -14.42 -8.29
C LEU A 106 5.81 -13.36 -9.02
N SER A 107 4.56 -13.68 -9.36
CA SER A 107 3.64 -12.76 -10.02
C SER A 107 3.32 -11.54 -9.16
N ALA A 108 3.02 -11.73 -7.87
CA ALA A 108 2.77 -10.65 -6.93
C ALA A 108 4.01 -9.78 -6.75
N TRP A 109 5.21 -10.39 -6.63
CA TRP A 109 6.48 -9.69 -6.47
C TRP A 109 6.79 -8.79 -7.66
N ALA A 110 6.61 -9.31 -8.89
CA ALA A 110 6.85 -8.55 -10.11
C ALA A 110 5.93 -7.32 -10.22
N ARG A 111 4.67 -7.43 -9.79
CA ARG A 111 3.71 -6.31 -9.78
C ARG A 111 4.16 -5.16 -8.86
N LEU A 112 4.98 -5.42 -7.84
CA LEU A 112 5.51 -4.39 -6.94
C LEU A 112 6.59 -3.52 -7.58
N ASN A 113 7.22 -3.95 -8.68
CA ASN A 113 8.31 -3.19 -9.32
C ASN A 113 7.94 -1.75 -9.66
N ARG A 114 6.69 -1.51 -10.06
CA ARG A 114 6.21 -0.15 -10.34
C ARG A 114 6.19 0.74 -9.09
N TRP A 115 5.81 0.18 -7.95
CA TRP A 115 5.73 0.91 -6.69
C TRP A 115 7.12 1.18 -6.11
N ARG A 116 8.05 0.22 -6.20
CA ARG A 116 9.45 0.39 -5.76
C ARG A 116 10.15 1.60 -6.39
N ARG A 117 9.78 1.94 -7.64
CA ARG A 117 10.32 3.08 -8.39
C ARG A 117 9.73 4.43 -7.98
N ILE A 118 8.71 4.45 -7.14
CA ILE A 118 8.04 5.67 -6.68
C ILE A 118 8.24 5.76 -5.16
N PRO A 119 9.32 6.40 -4.67
CA PRO A 119 9.66 6.43 -3.24
C PRO A 119 8.52 6.83 -2.29
N PRO A 120 7.73 7.90 -2.54
CA PRO A 120 6.65 8.26 -1.61
C PRO A 120 5.53 7.23 -1.58
N LEU A 121 5.24 6.57 -2.70
CA LEU A 121 4.27 5.48 -2.75
C LEU A 121 4.80 4.23 -2.04
N TRP A 122 6.07 3.89 -2.21
CA TRP A 122 6.68 2.74 -1.53
C TRP A 122 6.71 2.94 0.00
N THR A 123 7.02 4.15 0.46
CA THR A 123 6.94 4.47 1.89
C THR A 123 5.50 4.40 2.40
N ALA A 124 4.52 4.88 1.64
CA ALA A 124 3.10 4.74 2.03
C ALA A 124 2.69 3.26 2.13
N ALA A 125 3.06 2.47 1.12
CA ALA A 125 2.80 1.03 1.09
C ALA A 125 3.40 0.31 2.30
N ARG A 126 4.59 0.71 2.76
CA ARG A 126 5.21 0.19 3.99
C ARG A 126 4.29 0.37 5.18
N VAL A 127 3.84 1.60 5.44
CA VAL A 127 3.03 1.90 6.63
C VAL A 127 1.64 1.26 6.52
N LEU A 128 1.05 1.25 5.32
CA LEU A 128 -0.25 0.64 5.05
C LEU A 128 -0.26 -0.89 5.14
N SER A 129 0.91 -1.53 5.01
CA SER A 129 1.02 -2.98 5.05
C SER A 129 1.55 -3.51 6.38
N LEU A 130 1.83 -2.66 7.37
CA LEU A 130 2.23 -3.10 8.71
C LEU A 130 1.18 -4.08 9.32
N PRO A 131 1.62 -5.06 10.12
CA PRO A 131 0.75 -6.10 10.66
C PRO A 131 -0.13 -5.55 11.78
#